data_AF-A0A4R8EEP8-F1
#
_entry.id   AF-A0A4R8EEP8-F1
#
_cell.length_a   1.000
_cell.length_b   1.000
_cell.length_c   1.000
_cell.angle_alpha   90.00
_cell.angle_beta   90.00
_cell.angle_gamma   90.00
#
_symmetry.space_group_name_H-M   'P 1'
#
loop_
_entity.id
_entity.type
_entity.pdbx_description
1 polymer ?
#
loop_
_entity_poly.entity_id
_entity_poly.type
_entity_poly.pdbx_seq_one_letter_code
_entity_poly.pdbx_strand_id
1 'polypeptide(L)'
;MTHLPDQGPQPGVHDLGYARLDTDRLGRTGDAEVVYGAGKTPSQVVELLRTLHATHPGHAVLATRLTDEAQAAVTAALPDAVVDPVGRTAVLGEPPTRRGTVAVVAAGTSDAPVAAEAATTARVFGAGVDVITDVGVAGLHRILGERERLDAADCLIVVAGMEGALPSVVGGLVGVPLVAVPTSVGYGASFGGLAALLGMLNSCAPGVTVVNIDNGFGAGVFAARVARQSVPRETKEA
;
A
#
# COMPACT_ATOMS: atom_id res chain seq x y z
N MET A 1 23.76 19.42 29.78
CA MET A 1 22.73 19.65 28.74
C MET A 1 23.40 20.44 27.63
N THR A 2 23.93 19.76 26.64
CA THR A 2 24.56 20.40 25.48
C THR A 2 23.43 20.89 24.58
N HIS A 3 23.22 22.21 24.53
CA HIS A 3 22.37 22.83 23.52
C HIS A 3 22.97 22.46 22.17
N LEU A 4 22.30 21.61 21.38
CA LEU A 4 22.65 21.52 19.97
C LEU A 4 22.39 22.91 19.36
N PRO A 5 23.34 23.48 18.60
CA PRO A 5 23.13 24.74 17.92
C PRO A 5 21.95 24.61 16.95
N ASP A 6 21.17 25.67 16.82
CA ASP A 6 20.12 25.82 15.83
C ASP A 6 20.76 25.65 14.44
N GLN A 7 20.59 24.46 13.87
CA GLN A 7 21.08 24.17 12.54
C GLN A 7 20.08 24.80 11.59
N GLY A 8 20.50 25.84 10.89
CA GLY A 8 19.69 26.55 9.90
C GLY A 8 19.02 25.62 8.89
N PRO A 9 18.21 26.16 7.94
CA PRO A 9 17.34 25.36 7.08
C PRO A 9 18.04 24.14 6.50
N GLN A 10 17.55 22.95 6.87
CA GLN A 10 18.14 21.68 6.46
C GLN A 10 17.82 21.44 4.98
N PRO A 11 18.82 21.21 4.11
CA PRO A 11 18.58 20.87 2.72
C PRO A 11 17.65 19.66 2.61
N GLY A 12 16.67 19.72 1.71
CA GLY A 12 15.72 18.62 1.52
C GLY A 12 14.56 18.58 2.52
N VAL A 13 14.45 19.56 3.43
CA VAL A 13 13.31 19.69 4.34
C VAL A 13 12.51 20.96 4.04
N HIS A 14 11.19 20.82 3.87
CA HIS A 14 10.26 21.94 3.77
C HIS A 14 9.41 22.04 5.04
N ASP A 15 9.60 23.11 5.82
CA ASP A 15 8.92 23.34 7.10
C ASP A 15 7.65 24.19 6.92
N LEU A 16 6.50 23.63 7.26
CA LEU A 16 5.17 24.28 7.23
C LEU A 16 4.72 24.76 8.63
N GLY A 17 5.60 24.71 9.63
CA GLY A 17 5.32 25.07 11.02
C GLY A 17 4.57 24.01 11.82
N TYR A 18 3.73 23.20 11.17
CA TYR A 18 3.05 22.05 11.79
C TYR A 18 3.56 20.68 11.28
N ALA A 19 4.36 20.68 10.20
CA ALA A 19 4.95 19.51 9.60
C ALA A 19 6.24 19.87 8.88
N ARG A 20 7.20 18.95 8.85
CA ARG A 20 8.46 19.07 8.11
C ARG A 20 8.50 17.98 7.05
N LEU A 21 8.28 18.35 5.80
CA LEU A 21 8.27 17.46 4.65
C LEU A 21 9.70 17.13 4.19
N ASP A 22 10.00 15.85 4.02
CA ASP A 22 11.21 15.31 3.40
C ASP A 22 11.10 15.34 1.87
N THR A 23 11.42 16.50 1.32
CA THR A 23 11.48 16.75 -0.13
C THR A 23 12.65 16.04 -0.83
N ASP A 24 13.64 15.51 -0.12
CA ASP A 24 14.80 14.81 -0.71
C ASP A 24 14.63 13.27 -0.74
N ARG A 25 13.59 12.74 -0.11
CA ARG A 25 13.34 11.29 0.02
C ARG A 25 13.41 10.53 -1.31
N LEU A 26 12.91 11.14 -2.37
CA LEU A 26 12.88 10.56 -3.71
C LEU A 26 14.30 10.30 -4.23
N GLY A 27 15.19 11.29 -4.14
CA GLY A 27 16.59 11.15 -4.56
C GLY A 27 17.35 10.12 -3.72
N ARG A 28 17.09 10.09 -2.41
CA ARG A 28 17.78 9.20 -1.47
C ARG A 28 17.31 7.75 -1.52
N THR A 29 16.01 7.51 -1.74
CA THR A 29 15.40 6.18 -1.56
C THR A 29 14.75 5.61 -2.82
N GLY A 30 14.65 6.40 -3.88
CA GLY A 30 13.93 6.05 -5.11
C GLY A 30 12.41 6.20 -5.00
N ASP A 31 11.88 6.58 -3.84
CA ASP A 31 10.46 6.76 -3.60
C ASP A 31 10.17 8.11 -2.91
N ALA A 32 9.13 8.81 -3.35
CA ALA A 32 8.73 10.10 -2.78
C ALA A 32 8.12 9.96 -1.38
N GLU A 33 8.09 11.07 -0.64
CA GLU A 33 7.34 11.13 0.62
C GLU A 33 5.83 11.01 0.39
N VAL A 34 5.14 10.42 1.36
CA VAL A 34 3.70 10.14 1.33
C VAL A 34 3.02 10.78 2.53
N VAL A 35 1.83 11.32 2.31
CA VAL A 35 1.02 11.94 3.36
C VAL A 35 0.21 10.88 4.10
N TYR A 36 0.59 10.57 5.34
CA TYR A 36 -0.27 9.81 6.24
C TYR A 36 -1.45 10.69 6.71
N GLY A 37 -2.65 10.50 6.17
CA GLY A 37 -3.79 11.39 6.38
C GLY A 37 -4.46 11.26 7.75
N ALA A 38 -4.43 10.08 8.37
CA ALA A 38 -5.09 9.86 9.64
C ALA A 38 -4.53 10.78 10.74
N GLY A 39 -5.43 11.46 11.45
CA GLY A 39 -5.08 12.44 12.48
C GLY A 39 -4.72 13.84 11.97
N LYS A 40 -4.72 14.07 10.65
CA LYS A 40 -4.51 15.41 10.06
C LYS A 40 -5.83 16.11 9.76
N THR A 41 -5.83 17.43 9.75
CA THR A 41 -6.98 18.21 9.29
C THR A 41 -7.09 18.15 7.76
N PRO A 42 -8.29 18.35 7.18
CA PRO A 42 -8.47 18.41 5.73
C PRO A 42 -7.57 19.46 5.05
N SER A 43 -7.41 20.64 5.65
CA SER A 43 -6.54 21.70 5.12
C SER A 43 -5.06 21.29 5.09
N GLN A 44 -4.59 20.61 6.15
CA GLN A 44 -3.23 20.11 6.20
C GLN A 44 -2.97 19.07 5.11
N VAL A 45 -3.92 18.15 4.86
CA VAL A 45 -3.77 17.15 3.78
C VAL A 45 -3.61 17.82 2.42
N VAL A 46 -4.47 18.79 2.11
CA VAL A 46 -4.41 19.53 0.84
C VAL A 46 -3.09 20.27 0.68
N GLU A 47 -2.64 20.97 1.73
CA GLU A 47 -1.38 21.72 1.71
C GLU A 47 -0.17 20.78 1.53
N LEU A 48 -0.13 19.66 2.26
CA LEU A 48 0.97 18.70 2.14
C LEU A 48 1.04 18.07 0.74
N LEU A 49 -0.09 17.65 0.17
CA LEU A 49 -0.14 17.11 -1.20
C LEU A 49 0.32 18.14 -2.23
N ARG A 50 -0.16 19.38 -2.13
CA ARG A 50 0.21 20.47 -3.05
C ARG A 50 1.72 20.76 -2.96
N THR A 51 2.26 20.86 -1.75
CA THR A 51 3.67 21.16 -1.53
C THR A 51 4.59 20.05 -2.05
N LEU A 52 4.25 18.79 -1.77
CA LEU A 52 5.01 17.65 -2.29
C LEU A 52 4.97 17.59 -3.82
N HIS A 53 3.80 17.81 -4.43
CA HIS A 53 3.67 17.80 -5.88
C HIS A 53 4.43 18.94 -6.55
N ALA A 54 4.38 20.15 -5.98
CA ALA A 54 5.13 21.30 -6.49
C ALA A 54 6.65 21.09 -6.43
N THR A 55 7.13 20.30 -5.46
CA THR A 55 8.55 19.95 -5.34
C THR A 55 8.98 18.94 -6.41
N HIS A 56 8.09 18.00 -6.78
CA HIS A 56 8.38 16.91 -7.72
C HIS A 56 7.29 16.79 -8.79
N PRO A 57 7.16 17.76 -9.72
CA PRO A 57 6.03 17.81 -10.65
C PRO A 57 5.97 16.61 -11.63
N GLY A 58 7.08 15.90 -11.82
CA GLY A 58 7.17 14.68 -12.64
C GLY A 58 6.81 13.38 -11.91
N HIS A 59 6.37 13.44 -10.65
CA HIS A 59 6.07 12.26 -9.84
C HIS A 59 4.69 12.37 -9.19
N ALA A 60 3.96 11.26 -9.19
CA ALA A 60 2.75 11.13 -8.37
C ALA A 60 3.08 11.23 -6.88
N VAL A 61 2.27 11.99 -6.16
CA VAL A 61 2.27 12.06 -4.70
C VAL A 61 1.02 11.37 -4.16
N LEU A 62 1.15 10.71 -3.02
CA LEU A 62 0.09 9.90 -2.41
C LEU A 62 -0.26 10.44 -1.03
N ALA A 63 -1.56 10.47 -0.71
CA ALA A 63 -2.06 10.51 0.64
C ALA A 63 -2.85 9.23 0.95
N THR A 64 -2.69 8.69 2.16
CA THR A 64 -3.36 7.47 2.62
C THR A 64 -4.22 7.71 3.85
N ARG A 65 -5.17 6.80 4.12
CA ARG A 65 -6.05 6.81 5.30
C ARG A 65 -6.78 8.14 5.52
N LEU A 66 -7.29 8.72 4.44
CA LEU A 66 -8.05 9.96 4.46
C LEU A 66 -9.41 9.76 5.16
N THR A 67 -9.85 10.78 5.90
CA THR A 67 -11.26 10.87 6.33
C THR A 67 -12.12 11.33 5.17
N ASP A 68 -13.44 11.20 5.29
CA ASP A 68 -14.37 11.64 4.24
C ASP A 68 -14.28 13.17 4.03
N GLU A 69 -14.07 13.94 5.09
CA GLU A 69 -13.87 15.39 5.01
C GLU A 69 -12.56 15.74 4.28
N ALA A 70 -11.49 14.97 4.53
CA ALA A 70 -10.22 15.16 3.84
C ALA A 70 -10.34 14.83 2.34
N GLN A 71 -11.05 13.75 1.99
CA GLN A 71 -11.33 13.40 0.59
C GLN A 71 -12.13 14.49 -0.14
N ALA A 72 -13.18 15.01 0.51
CA ALA A 72 -13.97 16.11 -0.04
C ALA A 72 -13.12 17.38 -0.24
N ALA A 73 -12.27 17.72 0.73
CA ALA A 73 -11.37 18.87 0.63
C ALA A 73 -10.34 18.72 -0.49
N VAL A 74 -9.75 17.53 -0.66
CA VAL A 74 -8.82 17.24 -1.77
C VAL A 74 -9.55 17.39 -3.10
N THR A 75 -10.72 16.77 -3.27
CA THR A 75 -11.52 16.86 -4.49
C THR A 75 -11.85 18.31 -4.87
N ALA A 76 -12.19 19.14 -3.87
CA ALA A 76 -12.53 20.55 -4.11
C ALA A 76 -11.32 21.44 -4.41
N ALA A 77 -10.18 21.20 -3.75
CA ALA A 77 -9.03 22.10 -3.81
C ALA A 77 -7.92 21.66 -4.79
N LEU A 78 -7.95 20.41 -5.24
CA LEU A 78 -6.96 19.78 -6.12
C LEU A 78 -7.72 18.99 -7.21
N PRO A 79 -8.29 19.65 -8.23
CA PRO A 79 -9.16 19.00 -9.23
C PRO A 79 -8.45 17.93 -10.06
N ASP A 80 -7.11 17.99 -10.17
CA ASP A 80 -6.30 16.99 -10.87
C ASP A 80 -5.95 15.77 -9.99
N ALA A 81 -6.38 15.76 -8.72
CA ALA A 81 -6.17 14.62 -7.84
C ALA A 81 -7.20 13.52 -8.11
N VAL A 82 -6.73 12.27 -8.20
CA VAL A 82 -7.57 11.07 -8.23
C VAL A 82 -7.80 10.59 -6.81
N VAL A 83 -9.05 10.69 -6.33
CA VAL A 83 -9.46 10.22 -5.01
C VAL A 83 -10.10 8.84 -5.12
N ASP A 84 -9.61 7.88 -4.33
CA ASP A 84 -10.21 6.56 -4.18
C ASP A 84 -10.92 6.47 -2.82
N PRO A 85 -12.26 6.46 -2.80
CA PRO A 85 -13.02 6.43 -1.56
C PRO A 85 -12.96 5.10 -0.83
N VAL A 86 -12.72 3.99 -1.55
CA VAL A 86 -12.61 2.67 -0.92
C VAL A 86 -11.29 2.56 -0.18
N GLY A 87 -10.18 2.86 -0.88
CA GLY A 87 -8.84 2.86 -0.30
C GLY A 87 -8.57 4.03 0.64
N ARG A 88 -9.44 5.04 0.67
CA ARG A 88 -9.25 6.30 1.40
C ARG A 88 -7.92 6.95 1.03
N THR A 89 -7.63 6.97 -0.27
CA THR A 89 -6.38 7.51 -0.80
C THR A 89 -6.65 8.67 -1.76
N ALA A 90 -5.66 9.53 -1.94
CA ALA A 90 -5.65 10.52 -3.01
C ALA A 90 -4.28 10.54 -3.68
N VAL A 91 -4.28 10.58 -5.01
CA VAL A 91 -3.09 10.65 -5.84
C VAL A 91 -3.12 11.95 -6.63
N LEU A 92 -2.05 12.74 -6.58
CA LEU A 92 -1.89 13.95 -7.39
C LEU A 92 -0.65 13.81 -8.27
N GLY A 93 -0.80 14.05 -9.58
CA GLY A 93 0.24 13.82 -10.58
C GLY A 93 0.20 12.40 -11.17
N GLU A 94 0.96 12.19 -12.25
CA GLU A 94 0.95 10.93 -13.00
C GLU A 94 1.89 9.89 -12.36
N PRO A 95 1.42 8.65 -12.10
CA PRO A 95 2.30 7.57 -11.67
C PRO A 95 3.38 7.24 -12.72
N PRO A 96 4.54 6.72 -12.30
CA PRO A 96 5.60 6.36 -13.23
C PRO A 96 5.18 5.17 -14.12
N THR A 97 5.95 4.94 -15.20
CA THR A 97 5.72 3.79 -16.09
C THR A 97 5.77 2.49 -15.30
N ARG A 98 4.74 1.66 -15.45
CA ARG A 98 4.56 0.43 -14.70
C ARG A 98 5.60 -0.61 -15.12
N ARG A 99 6.22 -1.27 -14.14
CA ARG A 99 7.17 -2.39 -14.34
C ARG A 99 6.84 -3.53 -13.37
N GLY A 100 6.76 -4.74 -13.92
CA GLY A 100 6.29 -5.92 -13.21
C GLY A 100 4.81 -5.83 -12.79
N THR A 101 4.29 -6.90 -12.23
CA THR A 101 2.88 -7.00 -11.77
C THR A 101 2.81 -7.45 -10.32
N VAL A 102 2.07 -6.69 -9.51
CA VAL A 102 1.67 -7.08 -8.16
C VAL A 102 0.23 -7.57 -8.21
N ALA A 103 -0.04 -8.80 -7.76
CA ALA A 103 -1.42 -9.24 -7.53
C ALA A 103 -1.83 -8.94 -6.08
N VAL A 104 -2.86 -8.13 -5.90
CA VAL A 104 -3.47 -7.82 -4.61
C VAL A 104 -4.66 -8.74 -4.40
N VAL A 105 -4.56 -9.62 -3.42
CA VAL A 105 -5.49 -10.71 -3.14
C VAL A 105 -6.19 -10.44 -1.82
N ALA A 106 -7.51 -10.22 -1.84
CA ALA A 106 -8.30 -9.92 -0.66
C ALA A 106 -9.24 -11.08 -0.29
N ALA A 107 -9.24 -11.47 0.99
CA ALA A 107 -10.06 -12.58 1.48
C ALA A 107 -11.57 -12.31 1.36
N GLY A 108 -12.01 -11.11 1.73
CA GLY A 108 -13.42 -10.73 1.61
C GLY A 108 -13.62 -9.27 1.25
N THR A 109 -14.87 -8.90 0.99
CA THR A 109 -15.26 -7.50 0.70
C THR A 109 -14.95 -6.55 1.86
N SER A 110 -14.97 -7.04 3.11
CA SER A 110 -14.61 -6.25 4.28
C SER A 110 -13.15 -5.81 4.30
N ASP A 111 -12.26 -6.54 3.61
CA ASP A 111 -10.84 -6.20 3.48
C ASP A 111 -10.58 -5.18 2.35
N ALA A 112 -11.61 -4.77 1.61
CA ALA A 112 -11.50 -3.90 0.44
C ALA A 112 -10.75 -2.58 0.71
N PRO A 113 -10.95 -1.86 1.85
CA PRO A 113 -10.20 -0.63 2.09
C PRO A 113 -8.68 -0.83 2.13
N VAL A 114 -8.23 -1.89 2.80
CA VAL A 114 -6.80 -2.21 2.92
C VAL A 114 -6.24 -2.70 1.58
N ALA A 115 -7.00 -3.53 0.85
CA ALA A 115 -6.63 -3.99 -0.49
C ALA A 115 -6.55 -2.84 -1.50
N ALA A 116 -7.49 -1.89 -1.45
CA ALA A 116 -7.52 -0.72 -2.32
C ALA A 116 -6.36 0.25 -2.01
N GLU A 117 -6.04 0.48 -0.72
CA GLU A 117 -4.85 1.25 -0.32
C GLU A 117 -3.56 0.60 -0.85
N ALA A 118 -3.43 -0.73 -0.73
CA ALA A 118 -2.28 -1.46 -1.24
C ALA A 118 -2.15 -1.38 -2.76
N ALA A 119 -3.27 -1.55 -3.49
CA ALA A 119 -3.32 -1.44 -4.94
C ALA A 119 -2.94 -0.04 -5.42
N THR A 120 -3.50 1.01 -4.83
CA THR A 120 -3.16 2.40 -5.18
C THR A 120 -1.71 2.70 -4.86
N THR A 121 -1.21 2.25 -3.71
CA THR A 121 0.20 2.42 -3.35
C THR A 121 1.12 1.71 -4.34
N ALA A 122 0.86 0.46 -4.71
CA ALA A 122 1.69 -0.26 -5.66
C ALA A 122 1.74 0.43 -7.03
N ARG A 123 0.62 0.98 -7.50
CA ARG A 123 0.57 1.77 -8.76
C ARG A 123 1.38 3.05 -8.68
N VAL A 124 1.23 3.84 -7.62
CA VAL A 124 2.00 5.09 -7.41
C VAL A 124 3.50 4.81 -7.39
N PHE A 125 3.88 3.66 -6.82
CA PHE A 125 5.27 3.22 -6.76
C PHE A 125 5.68 2.43 -8.02
N GLY A 126 4.91 2.50 -9.12
CA GLY A 126 5.37 2.06 -10.44
C GLY A 126 5.26 0.57 -10.74
N ALA A 127 4.41 -0.18 -10.04
CA ALA A 127 4.05 -1.54 -10.43
C ALA A 127 2.75 -1.58 -11.23
N GLY A 128 2.64 -2.58 -12.11
CA GLY A 128 1.35 -3.08 -12.57
C GLY A 128 0.58 -3.69 -11.40
N VAL A 129 -0.74 -3.61 -11.42
CA VAL A 129 -1.57 -4.17 -10.35
C VAL A 129 -2.72 -4.97 -10.93
N ASP A 130 -2.78 -6.24 -10.55
CA ASP A 130 -3.94 -7.12 -10.71
C ASP A 130 -4.66 -7.25 -9.36
N VAL A 131 -6.00 -7.21 -9.35
CA VAL A 131 -6.78 -7.27 -8.10
C VAL A 131 -7.68 -8.50 -8.14
N ILE A 132 -7.57 -9.32 -7.08
CA ILE A 132 -8.31 -10.55 -6.87
C ILE A 132 -9.05 -10.40 -5.54
N THR A 133 -10.37 -10.44 -5.54
CA THR A 133 -11.18 -10.17 -4.33
C THR A 133 -12.14 -11.29 -4.02
N ASP A 134 -12.53 -11.40 -2.76
CA ASP A 134 -13.48 -12.41 -2.27
C ASP A 134 -13.00 -13.84 -2.54
N VAL A 135 -11.77 -14.13 -2.14
CA VAL A 135 -11.13 -15.46 -2.29
C VAL A 135 -10.72 -16.06 -0.94
N GLY A 136 -11.48 -15.75 0.11
CA GLY A 136 -11.21 -16.20 1.48
C GLY A 136 -11.30 -17.71 1.68
N VAL A 137 -10.73 -18.17 2.80
CA VAL A 137 -10.54 -19.61 3.10
C VAL A 137 -11.86 -20.38 3.25
N ALA A 138 -12.94 -19.72 3.67
CA ALA A 138 -14.28 -20.33 3.74
C ALA A 138 -14.79 -20.85 2.39
N GLY A 139 -14.26 -20.32 1.28
CA GLY A 139 -14.54 -20.77 -0.08
C GLY A 139 -13.27 -21.12 -0.83
N LEU A 140 -12.49 -22.10 -0.34
CA LEU A 140 -11.17 -22.45 -0.88
C LEU A 140 -11.13 -22.63 -2.42
N HIS A 141 -12.20 -23.13 -3.03
CA HIS A 141 -12.30 -23.26 -4.49
C HIS A 141 -12.11 -21.92 -5.24
N ARG A 142 -12.47 -20.79 -4.61
CA ARG A 142 -12.31 -19.45 -5.22
C ARG A 142 -10.85 -19.09 -5.38
N ILE A 143 -10.02 -19.24 -4.34
CA ILE A 143 -8.57 -18.99 -4.48
C ILE A 143 -7.88 -20.02 -5.38
N LEU A 144 -8.33 -21.27 -5.35
CA LEU A 144 -7.78 -22.32 -6.23
C LEU A 144 -8.03 -22.02 -7.71
N GLY A 145 -9.16 -21.40 -8.05
CA GLY A 145 -9.48 -20.97 -9.42
C GLY A 145 -8.59 -19.85 -9.95
N GLU A 146 -7.89 -19.12 -9.07
CA GLU A 146 -7.06 -17.96 -9.42
C GLU A 146 -5.57 -18.31 -9.57
N ARG A 147 -5.22 -19.61 -9.52
CA ARG A 147 -3.82 -20.06 -9.47
C ARG A 147 -2.95 -19.50 -10.58
N GLU A 148 -3.45 -19.46 -11.81
CA GLU A 148 -2.69 -18.93 -12.96
C GLU A 148 -2.36 -17.45 -12.80
N ARG A 149 -3.30 -16.64 -12.28
CA ARG A 149 -3.09 -15.21 -12.02
C ARG A 149 -2.11 -14.99 -10.87
N LEU A 150 -2.20 -15.81 -9.82
CA LEU A 150 -1.22 -15.79 -8.71
C LEU A 150 0.18 -16.13 -9.21
N ASP A 151 0.31 -17.21 -10.00
CA ASP A 151 1.60 -17.65 -10.54
C ASP A 151 2.18 -16.63 -11.52
N ALA A 152 1.35 -15.90 -12.28
CA ALA A 152 1.79 -14.91 -13.26
C ALA A 152 2.36 -13.62 -12.65
N ALA A 153 2.04 -13.32 -11.38
CA ALA A 153 2.50 -12.11 -10.71
C ALA A 153 4.01 -12.17 -10.37
N ASP A 154 4.61 -10.99 -10.22
CA ASP A 154 5.99 -10.84 -9.75
C ASP A 154 6.08 -10.73 -8.22
N CYS A 155 4.99 -10.28 -7.59
CA CYS A 155 4.83 -10.25 -6.14
C CYS A 155 3.32 -10.30 -5.78
N LEU A 156 3.00 -10.86 -4.62
CA LEU A 156 1.66 -10.95 -4.08
C LEU A 156 1.52 -10.07 -2.84
N ILE A 157 0.39 -9.38 -2.73
CA ILE A 157 -0.08 -8.80 -1.48
C ILE A 157 -1.32 -9.58 -1.10
N VAL A 158 -1.32 -10.26 0.05
CA VAL A 158 -2.46 -11.04 0.52
C VAL A 158 -3.04 -10.41 1.77
N VAL A 159 -4.26 -9.89 1.64
CA VAL A 159 -4.97 -9.11 2.64
C VAL A 159 -6.07 -9.96 3.26
N ALA A 160 -6.04 -10.13 4.58
CA ALA A 160 -7.06 -10.92 5.29
C ALA A 160 -7.20 -10.52 6.76
N GLY A 161 -8.45 -10.44 7.22
CA GLY A 161 -8.81 -10.36 8.63
C GLY A 161 -9.09 -11.73 9.26
N MET A 162 -9.95 -11.74 10.28
CA MET A 162 -10.35 -12.92 11.04
C MET A 162 -9.12 -13.64 11.65
N GLU A 163 -8.90 -14.92 11.33
CA GLU A 163 -7.73 -15.70 11.73
C GLU A 163 -6.50 -15.51 10.83
N GLY A 164 -6.62 -14.72 9.75
CA GLY A 164 -5.50 -14.40 8.87
C GLY A 164 -4.93 -15.61 8.10
N ALA A 165 -5.75 -16.63 7.81
CA ALA A 165 -5.27 -17.89 7.23
C ALA A 165 -4.94 -17.83 5.73
N LEU A 166 -5.47 -16.85 4.98
CA LEU A 166 -5.33 -16.80 3.52
C LEU A 166 -3.86 -16.76 3.05
N PRO A 167 -2.94 -15.96 3.63
CA PRO A 167 -1.53 -15.98 3.24
C PRO A 167 -0.86 -17.36 3.35
N SER A 168 -1.20 -18.15 4.38
CA SER A 168 -0.69 -19.52 4.53
C SER A 168 -1.19 -20.44 3.41
N VAL A 169 -2.44 -20.28 2.98
CA VAL A 169 -2.98 -21.00 1.84
C VAL A 169 -2.24 -20.60 0.57
N VAL A 170 -2.15 -19.29 0.27
CA VAL A 170 -1.50 -18.80 -0.95
C VAL A 170 -0.02 -19.21 -1.01
N GLY A 171 0.72 -19.10 0.09
CA GLY A 171 2.12 -19.52 0.16
C GLY A 171 2.34 -21.02 -0.03
N GLY A 172 1.29 -21.85 0.14
CA GLY A 172 1.30 -23.27 -0.21
C GLY A 172 0.95 -23.57 -1.67
N LEU A 173 0.42 -22.60 -2.42
CA LEU A 173 -0.07 -22.79 -3.79
C LEU A 173 0.94 -22.36 -4.86
N VAL A 174 1.74 -21.33 -4.58
CA VAL A 174 2.61 -20.67 -5.57
C VAL A 174 3.97 -20.29 -4.97
N GLY A 175 4.99 -20.22 -5.82
CA GLY A 175 6.36 -19.84 -5.43
C GLY A 175 6.66 -18.35 -5.53
N VAL A 176 5.64 -17.50 -5.64
CA VAL A 176 5.79 -16.05 -5.85
C VAL A 176 6.01 -15.33 -4.51
N PRO A 177 6.94 -14.34 -4.42
CA PRO A 177 7.15 -13.57 -3.21
C PRO A 177 5.85 -12.94 -2.68
N LEU A 178 5.59 -13.08 -1.38
CA LEU A 178 4.31 -12.71 -0.77
C LEU A 178 4.48 -11.80 0.45
N VAL A 179 3.69 -10.73 0.47
CA VAL A 179 3.48 -9.88 1.66
C VAL A 179 2.06 -10.09 2.19
N ALA A 180 1.96 -10.54 3.43
CA ALA A 180 0.73 -10.68 4.16
C ALA A 180 0.36 -9.38 4.89
N VAL A 181 -0.88 -8.93 4.72
CA VAL A 181 -1.44 -7.75 5.37
C VAL A 181 -2.58 -8.18 6.27
N PRO A 182 -2.35 -8.30 7.60
CA PRO A 182 -3.44 -8.54 8.52
C PRO A 182 -4.35 -7.32 8.55
N THR A 183 -5.66 -7.52 8.51
CA THR A 183 -6.62 -6.42 8.69
C THR A 183 -7.23 -6.45 10.07
N SER A 184 -7.75 -5.32 10.52
CA SER A 184 -8.53 -5.21 11.75
C SER A 184 -9.93 -5.83 11.64
N VAL A 185 -10.29 -6.37 10.47
CA VAL A 185 -11.57 -7.05 10.23
C VAL A 185 -11.68 -8.30 11.10
N GLY A 186 -12.84 -8.44 11.73
CA GLY A 186 -13.24 -9.62 12.49
C GLY A 186 -13.94 -9.25 13.78
N TYR A 187 -14.36 -10.27 14.53
CA TYR A 187 -15.12 -10.09 15.76
C TYR A 187 -14.57 -10.97 16.88
N GLY A 188 -14.86 -10.59 18.13
CA GLY A 188 -14.49 -11.34 19.33
C GLY A 188 -12.98 -11.63 19.38
N ALA A 189 -12.61 -12.87 19.09
CA ALA A 189 -11.23 -13.35 19.15
C ALA A 189 -10.27 -12.78 18.09
N SER A 190 -10.74 -11.95 17.14
CA SER A 190 -9.83 -11.23 16.23
C SER A 190 -8.97 -10.18 16.97
N PHE A 191 -9.50 -9.61 18.07
CA PHE A 191 -8.83 -8.57 18.86
C PHE A 191 -8.27 -7.41 18.01
N GLY A 192 -9.08 -6.90 17.08
CA GLY A 192 -8.69 -5.80 16.19
C GLY A 192 -7.57 -6.18 15.22
N GLY A 193 -7.53 -7.43 14.77
CA GLY A 193 -6.52 -7.95 13.83
C GLY A 193 -5.29 -8.59 14.49
N LEU A 194 -5.19 -8.61 15.83
CA LEU A 194 -4.09 -9.27 16.51
C LEU A 194 -4.04 -10.78 16.23
N ALA A 195 -5.19 -11.44 16.16
CA ALA A 195 -5.23 -12.85 15.80
C ALA A 195 -4.70 -13.09 14.37
N ALA A 196 -5.15 -12.29 13.40
CA ALA A 196 -4.66 -12.35 12.03
C ALA A 196 -3.15 -12.09 11.95
N LEU A 197 -2.65 -11.06 12.65
CA LEU A 197 -1.23 -10.73 12.70
C LEU A 197 -0.39 -11.90 13.24
N LEU A 198 -0.77 -12.46 14.40
CA LEU A 198 -0.05 -13.58 15.00
C LEU A 198 -0.16 -14.85 14.15
N GLY A 199 -1.31 -15.09 13.53
CA GLY A 199 -1.52 -16.21 12.61
C GLY A 199 -0.61 -16.14 11.39
N MET A 200 -0.52 -14.96 10.76
CA MET A 200 0.34 -14.71 9.61
C MET A 200 1.83 -14.80 9.97
N LEU A 201 2.25 -14.28 11.13
CA LEU A 201 3.63 -14.38 11.62
C LEU A 201 4.06 -15.82 11.95
N ASN A 202 3.12 -16.64 12.43
CA ASN A 202 3.34 -18.05 12.76
C ASN A 202 3.08 -18.98 11.56
N SER A 203 2.89 -18.44 10.35
CA SER A 203 2.66 -19.26 9.16
C SER A 203 3.85 -20.19 8.91
N CYS A 204 3.55 -21.46 8.60
CA CYS A 204 4.55 -22.43 8.18
C CYS A 204 4.89 -22.36 6.69
N ALA A 205 4.13 -21.58 5.91
CA ALA A 205 4.42 -21.38 4.50
C ALA A 205 5.70 -20.54 4.37
N PRO A 206 6.75 -21.05 3.68
CA PRO A 206 8.00 -20.32 3.58
C PRO A 206 7.83 -19.07 2.70
N GLY A 207 8.55 -18.00 3.04
CA GLY A 207 8.58 -16.77 2.24
C GLY A 207 7.44 -15.78 2.49
N VAL A 208 6.55 -16.05 3.46
CA VAL A 208 5.55 -15.08 3.93
C VAL A 208 6.24 -13.95 4.71
N THR A 209 6.17 -12.72 4.20
CA THR A 209 6.57 -11.52 4.93
C THR A 209 5.33 -10.81 5.46
N VAL A 210 5.33 -10.34 6.71
CA VAL A 210 4.13 -9.75 7.33
C VAL A 210 4.36 -8.26 7.63
N VAL A 211 3.38 -7.42 7.28
CA VAL A 211 3.36 -6.01 7.69
C VAL A 211 2.41 -5.79 8.87
N ASN A 212 2.42 -4.58 9.44
CA ASN A 212 1.50 -4.22 10.52
C ASN A 212 0.02 -4.26 10.07
N ILE A 213 -0.88 -4.27 11.04
CA ILE A 213 -2.33 -4.32 10.83
C ILE A 213 -2.78 -3.11 9.98
N ASP A 214 -3.61 -3.41 8.98
CA ASP A 214 -4.15 -2.47 7.99
C ASP A 214 -3.10 -1.73 7.17
N ASN A 215 -1.84 -2.18 7.16
CA ASN A 215 -0.73 -1.48 6.49
C ASN A 215 -0.66 -1.80 5.00
N GLY A 216 -1.73 -1.47 4.26
CA GLY A 216 -1.78 -1.59 2.80
C GLY A 216 -0.67 -0.78 2.13
N PHE A 217 -0.38 0.41 2.65
CA PHE A 217 0.74 1.26 2.22
C PHE A 217 2.08 0.52 2.24
N GLY A 218 2.51 0.00 3.40
CA GLY A 218 3.80 -0.66 3.54
C GLY A 218 3.94 -1.88 2.63
N ALA A 219 2.87 -2.66 2.48
CA ALA A 219 2.83 -3.80 1.58
C ALA A 219 2.93 -3.36 0.10
N GLY A 220 2.20 -2.31 -0.29
CA GLY A 220 2.23 -1.76 -1.64
C GLY A 220 3.63 -1.28 -2.04
N VAL A 221 4.32 -0.55 -1.16
CA VAL A 221 5.70 -0.09 -1.41
C VAL A 221 6.66 -1.27 -1.57
N PHE A 222 6.61 -2.24 -0.65
CA PHE A 222 7.49 -3.41 -0.72
C PHE A 222 7.25 -4.22 -2.00
N ALA A 223 6.00 -4.56 -2.28
CA ALA A 223 5.64 -5.37 -3.44
C ALA A 223 5.99 -4.67 -4.75
N ALA A 224 5.80 -3.34 -4.84
CA ALA A 224 6.21 -2.58 -6.00
C ALA A 224 7.73 -2.62 -6.19
N ARG A 225 8.53 -2.48 -5.13
CA ARG A 225 9.99 -2.60 -5.23
C ARG A 225 10.41 -3.99 -5.72
N VAL A 226 9.78 -5.06 -5.23
CA VAL A 226 10.02 -6.42 -5.73
C VAL A 226 9.68 -6.50 -7.21
N ALA A 227 8.47 -6.13 -7.62
CA ALA A 227 8.00 -6.23 -9.00
C ALA A 227 8.87 -5.42 -9.98
N ARG A 228 9.33 -4.23 -9.60
CA ARG A 228 10.24 -3.41 -10.44
C ARG A 228 11.64 -4.02 -10.62
N GLN A 229 12.07 -4.90 -9.72
CA GLN A 229 13.37 -5.56 -9.77
C GLN A 229 13.30 -6.99 -10.37
N SER A 230 12.10 -7.52 -10.57
CA SER A 230 11.90 -8.81 -11.21
C SER A 230 12.34 -8.79 -12.68
N VAL A 231 12.93 -9.90 -13.13
CA VAL A 231 13.27 -10.11 -14.53
C VAL A 231 11.96 -10.27 -15.33
N PRO A 232 11.83 -9.65 -16.51
CA PRO A 232 10.66 -9.87 -17.36
C PRO A 232 10.46 -11.36 -17.61
N ARG A 233 9.26 -11.86 -17.31
CA ARG A 233 8.94 -13.26 -17.59
C ARG A 233 8.80 -13.46 -19.08
N GLU A 234 9.42 -14.51 -19.61
CA GLU A 234 9.14 -14.97 -20.97
C GLU A 234 7.66 -15.31 -21.07
N THR A 235 6.97 -14.69 -22.02
CA THR A 235 5.58 -15.03 -22.31
C THR A 235 5.59 -16.47 -22.80
N LYS A 236 5.00 -17.40 -22.03
CA LYS A 236 4.75 -18.74 -22.55
C LYS A 236 3.81 -18.59 -23.75
N GLU A 237 4.33 -18.83 -24.95
CA GLU A 237 3.47 -19.01 -26.13
C GLU A 237 2.49 -20.14 -25.82
N ALA A 238 1.20 -19.82 -25.99
CA ALA A 238 0.08 -20.73 -25.76
C ALA A 238 -0.01 -21.79 -26.86
#